data_AF-A0A3M0MQ20-F1
#
_entry.id   AF-A0A3M0MQ20-F1
#
_cell.length_a   1.000
_cell.length_b   1.000
_cell.length_c   1.000
_cell.angle_alpha   90.00
_cell.angle_beta   90.00
_cell.angle_gamma   90.00
#
_symmetry.space_group_name_H-M   'P 1'
#
loop_
_entity.id
_entity.type
_entity.pdbx_description
1 polymer ?
#
loop_
_entity_poly.entity_id
_entity_poly.type
_entity_poly.pdbx_seq_one_letter_code
_entity_poly.pdbx_strand_id
1 'polypeptide(L)'
;MVPLRITDQDGVILDGGARTQGLPSFGMQDGQEIDGVRPELGRFAFNDAKRGTVTAELVADASAPAQIADLEAQIIEDLRAFAASMETALQPWVRDWEDSGWWGVVSSVWAGAKNGAIAWWEGEGEFWSAVWDWFAGLPEMAGEAWDSLTEGAKALWENKEQILRLLQDLAEGSVVAFRQGLEALGRALASIPGLEEIADLLRLLVQQSAEWMGALYEMARTEVLKVLGATLLGVVMATTPNFWAEMVGTAGGYLIPEIILAIIFAFIAFFTGGTGGAALAARLSVFVGKVATKLRAAGPAGAVILRMFGAVDAVGGKMVSLVKALKRNIAEEAKGSTNEVIDIRRPIVRKSSLSPEKTKEILDTPKGSRPDPSTYMSQAEIDEHLAQFDDGAVRFADVESMEKYGTAGPPGGFVMPKSEFEQMLSDAGGNLGVMEEKLGFDPGHLTGGKYQPVLIEAEDFNGIRIPSGNEGGANDFWLPGGYTSGGMPEAVMDFDGVDFTPIILD
;
A
#
# COMPACT_ATOMS: atom_id res chain seq x y z
N MET A 1 0.46 21.64 3.53
CA MET A 1 0.89 22.43 4.70
C MET A 1 -0.15 22.23 5.76
N VAL A 2 0.21 21.53 6.83
CA VAL A 2 -0.69 21.19 7.94
C VAL A 2 -0.39 22.16 9.10
N PRO A 3 -1.40 22.71 9.79
CA PRO A 3 -1.16 23.50 11.00
C PRO A 3 -0.40 22.67 12.03
N LEU A 4 0.61 23.29 12.63
CA LEU A 4 1.35 22.71 13.74
C LEU A 4 0.88 23.36 15.03
N ARG A 5 0.50 22.54 15.99
CA ARG A 5 0.22 22.95 17.36
C ARG A 5 1.35 22.47 18.26
N ILE A 6 1.81 23.34 19.14
CA ILE A 6 2.83 22.99 20.14
C ILE A 6 2.26 23.33 21.51
N THR A 7 2.26 22.37 22.42
CA THR A 7 1.78 22.52 23.80
C THR A 7 2.94 22.30 24.75
N ASP A 8 3.21 23.26 25.64
CA ASP A 8 4.26 23.10 26.66
C ASP A 8 3.75 22.31 27.89
N GLN A 9 4.67 22.03 28.83
CA GLN A 9 4.39 21.26 30.04
C GLN A 9 3.29 21.85 30.94
N ASP A 10 3.01 23.15 30.85
CA ASP A 10 1.98 23.83 31.65
C ASP A 10 0.65 23.92 30.88
N GLY A 11 0.58 23.35 29.67
CA GLY A 11 -0.59 23.36 28.80
C GLY A 11 -0.73 24.64 27.98
N VAL A 12 0.33 25.45 27.86
CA VAL A 12 0.30 26.67 27.03
C VAL A 12 0.42 26.28 25.56
N ILE A 13 -0.57 26.66 24.75
CA ILE A 13 -0.72 26.23 23.36
C ILE A 13 -0.25 27.33 22.40
N LEU A 14 0.64 26.98 21.47
CA LEU A 14 0.91 27.72 20.24
C LEU A 14 -0.01 27.21 19.12
N ASP A 15 -1.08 27.94 18.80
CA ASP A 15 -2.08 27.56 17.77
C ASP A 15 -2.14 28.55 16.57
N GLY A 16 -1.25 29.55 16.55
CA GLY A 16 -1.49 30.83 15.87
C GLY A 16 -0.81 31.10 14.53
N GLY A 17 -0.15 30.12 13.87
CA GLY A 17 0.42 30.40 12.54
C GLY A 17 1.56 29.50 12.05
N ALA A 18 2.08 28.60 12.89
CA ALA A 18 3.06 27.63 12.43
C ALA A 18 2.41 26.62 11.47
N ARG A 19 3.02 26.44 10.29
CA ARG A 19 2.58 25.48 9.29
C ARG A 19 3.78 24.70 8.79
N THR A 20 3.62 23.39 8.63
CA THR A 20 4.63 22.57 7.96
C THR A 20 4.81 23.05 6.52
N GLN A 21 6.06 23.14 6.06
CA GLN A 21 6.35 23.30 4.64
C GLN A 21 6.36 21.93 3.95
N GLY A 22 6.09 21.89 2.65
CA GLY A 22 6.29 20.69 1.86
C GLY A 22 7.76 20.29 1.81
N LEU A 23 8.03 19.05 1.38
CA LEU A 23 9.37 18.52 1.15
C LEU A 23 10.18 19.48 0.25
N PRO A 24 11.53 19.52 0.37
CA PRO A 24 12.37 20.37 -0.47
C PRO A 24 12.20 20.12 -1.98
N SER A 25 11.77 18.91 -2.36
CA SER A 25 11.40 18.53 -3.72
C SER A 25 10.15 19.23 -4.27
N PHE A 26 9.34 19.85 -3.41
CA PHE A 26 8.04 20.42 -3.82
C PHE A 26 8.24 21.57 -4.82
N GLY A 27 7.94 21.31 -6.09
CA GLY A 27 8.03 22.27 -7.20
C GLY A 27 9.36 22.25 -7.95
N MET A 28 10.26 21.31 -7.65
CA MET A 28 11.52 21.12 -8.39
C MET A 28 11.30 20.44 -9.75
N GLN A 29 12.24 20.63 -10.68
CA GLN A 29 12.23 19.94 -11.98
C GLN A 29 13.02 18.62 -11.90
N ASP A 30 12.59 17.59 -12.63
CA ASP A 30 13.28 16.29 -12.66
C ASP A 30 14.77 16.45 -13.02
N GLY A 31 15.64 15.81 -12.23
CA GLY A 31 17.10 15.82 -12.43
C GLY A 31 17.82 16.92 -11.66
N GLN A 32 17.09 17.80 -10.96
CA GLN A 32 17.68 18.62 -9.91
C GLN A 32 17.98 17.73 -8.69
N GLU A 33 19.20 17.83 -8.17
CA GLU A 33 19.52 17.19 -6.89
C GLU A 33 18.61 17.77 -5.81
N ILE A 34 17.90 16.87 -5.12
CA ILE A 34 17.17 17.23 -3.91
C ILE A 34 18.24 17.27 -2.82
N ASP A 35 18.58 18.47 -2.36
CA ASP A 35 19.37 18.66 -1.15
C ASP A 35 18.53 18.21 0.07
N GLY A 36 18.45 16.90 0.29
CA GLY A 36 17.96 16.22 1.49
C GLY A 36 16.86 16.95 2.28
N VAL A 37 17.16 17.33 3.53
CA VAL A 37 16.28 18.16 4.36
C VAL A 37 16.53 19.63 4.02
N ARG A 38 15.48 20.47 4.04
CA ARG A 38 15.64 21.91 3.82
C ARG A 38 16.75 22.46 4.75
N PRO A 39 17.74 23.21 4.22
CA PRO A 39 18.87 23.70 5.02
C PRO A 39 18.44 24.75 6.05
N GLU A 40 17.23 25.30 5.92
CA GLU A 40 16.66 26.29 6.82
C GLU A 40 15.42 25.74 7.53
N LEU A 41 15.48 25.67 8.85
CA LEU A 41 14.32 25.42 9.71
C LEU A 41 13.53 26.72 9.88
N GLY A 42 12.20 26.65 9.69
CA GLY A 42 11.32 27.76 10.04
C GLY A 42 11.44 28.09 11.54
N ARG A 43 11.42 29.38 11.90
CA ARG A 43 11.49 29.83 13.30
C ARG A 43 10.24 30.64 13.65
N PHE A 44 9.67 30.34 14.82
CA PHE A 44 8.60 31.10 15.43
C PHE A 44 9.01 31.47 16.86
N ALA A 45 8.70 32.70 17.28
CA ALA A 45 8.94 33.13 18.65
C ALA A 45 7.72 32.81 19.51
N PHE A 46 7.94 32.18 20.67
CA PHE A 46 6.90 31.88 21.65
C PHE A 46 7.35 32.41 23.01
N ASN A 47 6.89 33.63 23.35
CA ASN A 47 7.43 34.41 24.48
C ASN A 47 6.96 33.89 25.85
N ASP A 48 5.80 33.22 25.89
CA ASP A 48 5.19 32.71 27.12
C ASP A 48 5.48 31.21 27.36
N ALA A 49 6.29 30.59 26.49
CA ALA A 49 6.63 29.17 26.56
C ALA A 49 7.59 28.88 27.70
N LYS A 50 7.35 27.80 28.46
CA LYS A 50 8.34 27.28 29.39
C LYS A 50 9.19 26.18 28.80
N ARG A 51 10.43 26.08 29.30
CA ARG A 51 11.30 24.92 29.05
C ARG A 51 10.77 23.70 29.79
N GLY A 52 10.91 22.53 29.19
CA GLY A 52 10.44 21.26 29.74
C GLY A 52 9.88 20.34 28.67
N THR A 53 8.93 19.49 29.06
CA THR A 53 8.19 18.61 28.15
C THR A 53 7.35 19.43 27.18
N VAL A 54 7.30 18.98 25.93
CA VAL A 54 6.53 19.61 24.86
C VAL A 54 5.80 18.52 24.09
N THR A 55 4.55 18.79 23.72
CA THR A 55 3.79 17.98 22.75
C THR A 55 3.69 18.77 21.45
N ALA A 56 4.06 18.17 20.33
CA ALA A 56 3.93 18.73 18.99
C ALA A 56 2.91 17.91 18.19
N GLU A 57 1.90 18.58 17.65
CA GLU A 57 0.76 17.95 16.99
C GLU A 57 0.56 18.55 15.60
N LEU A 58 0.32 17.69 14.61
CA LEU A 58 -0.29 18.09 13.35
C LEU A 58 -1.81 18.15 13.54
N VAL A 59 -2.40 19.31 13.28
CA VAL A 59 -3.84 19.51 13.47
C VAL A 59 -4.57 19.20 12.16
N ALA A 60 -5.36 18.13 12.16
CA ALA A 60 -6.22 17.79 11.04
C ALA A 60 -7.27 18.89 10.79
N ASP A 61 -7.54 19.15 9.51
CA ASP A 61 -8.63 20.02 9.09
C ASP A 61 -9.98 19.34 9.38
N ALA A 62 -10.82 19.97 10.21
CA ALA A 62 -12.12 19.43 10.62
C ALA A 62 -13.08 19.16 9.45
N SER A 63 -12.88 19.78 8.29
CA SER A 63 -13.66 19.53 7.07
C SER A 63 -13.17 18.31 6.27
N ALA A 64 -11.94 17.85 6.52
CA ALA A 64 -11.31 16.82 5.73
C ALA A 64 -12.01 15.45 5.81
N PRO A 65 -12.46 14.94 6.98
CA PRO A 65 -13.13 13.63 7.05
C PRO A 65 -14.38 13.54 6.17
N ALA A 66 -15.25 14.55 6.22
CA ALA A 66 -16.47 14.58 5.41
C ALA A 66 -16.14 14.65 3.90
N GLN A 67 -15.17 15.49 3.53
CA GLN A 67 -14.74 15.59 2.15
C GLN A 67 -14.07 14.30 1.62
N ILE A 68 -13.32 13.58 2.47
CA ILE A 68 -12.74 12.28 2.15
C ILE A 68 -13.86 11.30 1.83
N ALA A 69 -14.84 11.13 2.74
CA ALA A 69 -15.96 10.22 2.54
C ALA A 69 -16.76 10.53 1.26
N ASP A 70 -17.04 11.80 1.00
CA ASP A 70 -17.75 12.23 -0.21
C ASP A 70 -16.97 11.94 -1.49
N LEU A 71 -15.65 12.17 -1.50
CA LEU A 71 -14.79 11.90 -2.64
C LEU A 71 -14.61 10.41 -2.88
N GLU A 72 -14.43 9.60 -1.83
CA GLU A 72 -14.36 8.14 -1.92
C GLU A 72 -15.63 7.58 -2.55
N ALA A 73 -16.81 7.99 -2.06
CA ALA A 73 -18.09 7.54 -2.60
C ALA A 73 -18.25 7.90 -4.09
N GLN A 74 -17.92 9.14 -4.48
CA GLN A 74 -17.99 9.57 -5.88
C GLN A 74 -17.03 8.81 -6.79
N ILE A 75 -15.79 8.59 -6.35
CA ILE A 75 -14.79 7.85 -7.14
C ILE A 75 -15.24 6.39 -7.31
N ILE A 76 -15.72 5.75 -6.24
CA ILE A 76 -16.23 4.37 -6.30
C ILE A 76 -17.44 4.27 -7.24
N GLU A 77 -18.34 5.24 -7.20
CA GLU A 77 -19.49 5.29 -8.11
C GLU A 77 -19.06 5.45 -9.57
N ASP A 78 -18.13 6.36 -9.86
CA ASP A 78 -17.58 6.55 -11.21
C ASP A 78 -16.91 5.27 -11.74
N LEU A 79 -16.15 4.56 -10.89
CA LEU A 79 -15.50 3.31 -11.26
C LEU A 79 -16.50 2.20 -11.55
N ARG A 80 -17.59 2.10 -10.78
CA ARG A 80 -18.69 1.17 -11.07
C ARG A 80 -19.42 1.52 -12.37
N ALA A 81 -19.66 2.81 -12.62
CA ALA A 81 -20.27 3.27 -13.86
C ALA A 81 -19.37 2.96 -15.07
N PHE A 82 -18.06 3.18 -14.94
CA PHE A 82 -17.08 2.81 -15.94
C PHE A 82 -17.08 1.30 -16.22
N ALA A 83 -17.07 0.47 -15.18
CA ALA A 83 -17.15 -0.99 -15.30
C ALA A 83 -18.36 -1.41 -16.14
N ALA A 84 -19.57 -0.93 -15.80
CA ALA A 84 -20.77 -1.21 -16.58
C ALA A 84 -20.69 -0.72 -18.04
N SER A 85 -20.02 0.42 -18.27
CA SER A 85 -19.77 0.94 -19.62
C SER A 85 -18.87 0.01 -20.44
N MET A 86 -17.86 -0.57 -19.80
CA MET A 86 -16.91 -1.48 -20.44
C MET A 86 -17.54 -2.84 -20.74
N GLU A 87 -18.37 -3.36 -19.83
CA GLU A 87 -19.18 -4.56 -20.08
C GLU A 87 -19.96 -4.41 -21.40
N THR A 88 -20.66 -3.28 -21.57
CA THR A 88 -21.41 -2.97 -22.79
C THR A 88 -20.51 -2.84 -24.00
N ALA A 89 -19.35 -2.18 -23.84
CA ALA A 89 -18.42 -1.95 -24.94
C ALA A 89 -17.79 -3.25 -25.45
N LEU A 90 -17.53 -4.22 -24.58
CA LEU A 90 -16.88 -5.49 -24.90
C LEU A 90 -17.85 -6.57 -25.42
N GLN A 91 -19.16 -6.38 -25.27
CA GLN A 91 -20.20 -7.33 -25.73
C GLN A 91 -20.00 -7.89 -27.14
N PRO A 92 -19.58 -7.12 -28.18
CA PRO A 92 -19.38 -7.68 -29.51
C PRO A 92 -18.36 -8.82 -29.52
N TRP A 93 -17.18 -8.62 -28.92
CA TRP A 93 -16.13 -9.63 -28.86
C TRP A 93 -16.47 -10.79 -27.93
N VAL A 94 -17.15 -10.51 -26.82
CA VAL A 94 -17.62 -11.53 -25.87
C VAL A 94 -18.58 -12.51 -26.55
N ARG A 95 -19.56 -12.02 -27.32
CA ARG A 95 -20.51 -12.88 -28.02
C ARG A 95 -19.85 -13.74 -29.08
N ASP A 96 -18.96 -13.14 -29.89
CA ASP A 96 -18.20 -13.87 -30.90
C ASP A 96 -17.33 -14.99 -30.26
N TRP A 97 -16.82 -14.75 -29.05
CA TRP A 97 -16.06 -15.73 -28.29
C TRP A 97 -16.94 -16.82 -27.63
N GLU A 98 -18.10 -16.45 -27.09
CA GLU A 98 -19.08 -17.36 -26.49
C GLU A 98 -19.66 -18.35 -27.52
N ASP A 99 -19.92 -17.88 -28.75
CA ASP A 99 -20.33 -18.72 -29.88
C ASP A 99 -19.26 -19.79 -30.23
N SER A 100 -18.02 -19.59 -29.79
CA SER A 100 -16.90 -20.54 -29.93
C SER A 100 -16.76 -21.53 -28.75
N GLY A 101 -17.64 -21.46 -27.73
CA GLY A 101 -17.81 -22.48 -26.68
C GLY A 101 -17.27 -22.16 -25.28
N TRP A 102 -16.86 -20.93 -24.99
CA TRP A 102 -16.26 -20.52 -23.70
C TRP A 102 -17.22 -19.68 -22.84
N TRP A 103 -17.89 -20.27 -21.84
CA TRP A 103 -19.13 -19.72 -21.26
C TRP A 103 -19.11 -19.19 -19.79
N GLY A 104 -18.00 -19.21 -19.06
CA GLY A 104 -18.05 -19.05 -17.58
C GLY A 104 -17.43 -17.79 -16.96
N VAL A 105 -16.37 -17.23 -17.54
CA VAL A 105 -15.45 -16.34 -16.79
C VAL A 105 -15.87 -14.87 -16.85
N VAL A 106 -16.38 -14.39 -17.98
CA VAL A 106 -16.59 -12.95 -18.19
C VAL A 106 -17.77 -12.41 -17.38
N SER A 107 -18.90 -13.11 -17.37
CA SER A 107 -20.13 -12.67 -16.70
C SER A 107 -20.04 -12.71 -15.17
N SER A 108 -19.28 -13.66 -14.62
CA SER A 108 -19.02 -13.78 -13.18
C SER A 108 -18.07 -12.69 -12.66
N VAL A 109 -17.06 -12.31 -13.46
CA VAL A 109 -16.13 -11.21 -13.16
C VAL A 109 -16.86 -9.85 -13.07
N TRP A 110 -17.74 -9.54 -14.03
CA TRP A 110 -18.52 -8.30 -13.99
C TRP A 110 -19.49 -8.25 -12.80
N ALA A 111 -20.12 -9.38 -12.46
CA ALA A 111 -21.02 -9.49 -11.32
C ALA A 111 -20.26 -9.33 -9.97
N GLY A 112 -19.04 -9.86 -9.87
CA GLY A 112 -18.16 -9.71 -8.70
C GLY A 112 -17.66 -8.28 -8.51
N ALA A 113 -17.20 -7.62 -9.58
CA ALA A 113 -16.79 -6.21 -9.56
C ALA A 113 -17.92 -5.27 -9.11
N LYS A 114 -19.17 -5.61 -9.45
CA LYS A 114 -20.38 -4.83 -9.11
C LYS A 114 -20.79 -4.93 -7.64
N ASN A 115 -20.50 -6.05 -6.96
CA ASN A 115 -20.97 -6.34 -5.60
C ASN A 115 -19.91 -6.17 -4.50
N GLY A 116 -18.67 -5.83 -4.85
CA GLY A 116 -17.57 -5.64 -3.90
C GLY A 116 -16.45 -6.63 -4.20
N ALA A 117 -15.37 -6.14 -4.81
CA ALA A 117 -14.30 -6.94 -5.38
C ALA A 117 -13.51 -7.82 -4.39
N ILE A 118 -13.63 -7.56 -3.08
CA ILE A 118 -12.85 -8.23 -2.03
C ILE A 118 -13.26 -9.71 -1.87
N ALA A 119 -14.55 -10.03 -1.93
CA ALA A 119 -15.04 -11.41 -1.73
C ALA A 119 -14.72 -12.35 -2.91
N TRP A 120 -14.41 -11.79 -4.08
CA TRP A 120 -14.00 -12.53 -5.28
C TRP A 120 -12.48 -12.79 -5.30
N TRP A 121 -11.71 -11.98 -4.58
CA TRP A 121 -10.25 -11.98 -4.54
C TRP A 121 -9.65 -13.08 -3.64
N GLU A 122 -10.38 -13.50 -2.60
CA GLU A 122 -9.92 -14.49 -1.61
C GLU A 122 -9.77 -15.93 -2.17
N GLY A 123 -10.05 -16.14 -3.46
CA GLY A 123 -9.89 -17.42 -4.16
C GLY A 123 -8.88 -17.41 -5.32
N GLU A 124 -7.74 -18.07 -5.09
CA GLU A 124 -7.05 -19.00 -6.01
C GLU A 124 -5.88 -18.58 -6.91
N GLY A 125 -4.93 -19.52 -7.04
CA GLY A 125 -3.96 -19.62 -8.14
C GLY A 125 -4.54 -20.17 -9.45
N GLU A 126 -5.73 -20.78 -9.45
CA GLU A 126 -6.42 -21.22 -10.68
C GLU A 126 -6.87 -20.02 -11.52
N PHE A 127 -7.29 -18.92 -10.88
CA PHE A 127 -7.57 -17.66 -11.57
C PHE A 127 -6.36 -17.16 -12.36
N TRP A 128 -5.23 -16.98 -11.69
CA TRP A 128 -4.01 -16.50 -12.33
C TRP A 128 -3.49 -17.48 -13.37
N SER A 129 -3.61 -18.79 -13.15
CA SER A 129 -3.30 -19.80 -14.18
C SER A 129 -4.13 -19.58 -15.44
N ALA A 130 -5.44 -19.33 -15.31
CA ALA A 130 -6.30 -19.07 -16.47
C ALA A 130 -5.94 -17.77 -17.20
N VAL A 131 -5.58 -16.70 -16.47
CA VAL A 131 -5.05 -15.47 -17.06
C VAL A 131 -3.78 -15.78 -17.85
N TRP A 132 -2.84 -16.50 -17.24
CA TRP A 132 -1.56 -16.85 -17.85
C TRP A 132 -1.71 -17.72 -19.09
N ASP A 133 -2.53 -18.76 -19.01
CA ASP A 133 -2.79 -19.69 -20.11
C ASP A 133 -3.41 -18.95 -21.31
N TRP A 134 -4.37 -18.06 -21.05
CA TRP A 134 -4.95 -17.25 -22.10
C TRP A 134 -3.93 -16.29 -22.74
N PHE A 135 -3.20 -15.51 -21.94
CA PHE A 135 -2.17 -14.62 -22.46
C PHE A 135 -1.12 -15.41 -23.25
N ALA A 136 -0.65 -16.56 -22.74
CA ALA A 136 0.35 -17.40 -23.40
C ALA A 136 -0.06 -17.87 -24.79
N GLY A 137 -1.36 -18.01 -25.08
CA GLY A 137 -1.88 -18.36 -26.40
C GLY A 137 -1.96 -17.21 -27.41
N LEU A 138 -1.84 -15.95 -26.98
CA LEU A 138 -1.96 -14.79 -27.89
C LEU A 138 -0.98 -14.77 -29.07
N PRO A 139 0.29 -15.16 -28.91
CA PRO A 139 1.23 -15.28 -30.04
C PRO A 139 0.72 -16.20 -31.15
N GLU A 140 0.24 -17.38 -30.77
CA GLU A 140 -0.27 -18.38 -31.70
C GLU A 140 -1.56 -17.92 -32.36
N MET A 141 -2.44 -17.26 -31.61
CA MET A 141 -3.69 -16.71 -32.11
C MET A 141 -3.52 -15.55 -33.09
N ALA A 142 -2.54 -14.68 -32.84
CA ALA A 142 -2.28 -13.52 -33.68
C ALA A 142 -1.45 -13.84 -34.93
N GLY A 143 -0.75 -14.98 -34.97
CA GLY A 143 -0.10 -15.52 -36.17
C GLY A 143 0.83 -14.53 -36.86
N GLU A 144 0.58 -14.24 -38.14
CA GLU A 144 1.40 -13.31 -38.94
C GLU A 144 1.48 -11.89 -38.32
N ALA A 145 0.41 -11.45 -37.65
CA ALA A 145 0.40 -10.16 -36.96
C ALA A 145 1.37 -10.17 -35.78
N TRP A 146 1.49 -11.29 -35.06
CA TRP A 146 2.49 -11.47 -34.00
C TRP A 146 3.92 -11.45 -34.53
N ASP A 147 4.16 -12.15 -35.64
CA ASP A 147 5.49 -12.25 -36.23
C ASP A 147 6.01 -10.90 -36.69
N SER A 148 5.12 -10.03 -37.16
CA SER A 148 5.42 -8.66 -37.58
C SER A 148 5.80 -7.71 -36.44
N LEU A 149 5.62 -8.11 -35.18
CA LEU A 149 6.03 -7.31 -34.03
C LEU A 149 7.55 -7.16 -33.98
N THR A 150 7.99 -5.95 -33.64
CA THR A 150 9.40 -5.60 -33.39
C THR A 150 9.99 -6.36 -32.19
N GLU A 151 11.31 -6.48 -32.11
CA GLU A 151 12.01 -7.23 -31.05
C GLU A 151 11.67 -6.76 -29.64
N GLY A 152 11.66 -5.45 -29.39
CA GLY A 152 11.28 -4.94 -28.07
C GLY A 152 9.83 -5.28 -27.70
N ALA A 153 8.94 -5.55 -28.67
CA ALA A 153 7.51 -5.78 -28.41
C ALA A 153 7.31 -7.17 -27.87
N LYS A 154 8.01 -8.11 -28.50
CA LYS A 154 8.18 -9.46 -28.02
C LYS A 154 8.88 -9.43 -26.67
N ALA A 155 9.94 -8.64 -26.49
CA ALA A 155 10.65 -8.55 -25.22
C ALA A 155 9.84 -7.93 -24.06
N LEU A 156 9.04 -6.90 -24.33
CA LEU A 156 8.13 -6.31 -23.35
C LEU A 156 7.02 -7.31 -22.98
N TRP A 157 6.55 -8.07 -23.97
CA TRP A 157 5.61 -9.17 -23.76
C TRP A 157 6.22 -10.32 -22.92
N GLU A 158 7.49 -10.66 -23.10
CA GLU A 158 8.16 -11.64 -22.23
C GLU A 158 8.15 -11.21 -20.75
N ASN A 159 8.01 -9.90 -20.47
CA ASN A 159 7.90 -9.34 -19.13
C ASN A 159 6.44 -9.17 -18.64
N LYS A 160 5.45 -9.74 -19.33
CA LYS A 160 4.01 -9.66 -18.97
C LYS A 160 3.71 -10.07 -17.53
N GLU A 161 4.45 -11.04 -16.99
CA GLU A 161 4.31 -11.52 -15.61
C GLU A 161 4.56 -10.43 -14.58
N GLN A 162 5.65 -9.69 -14.74
CA GLN A 162 5.99 -8.58 -13.87
C GLN A 162 5.00 -7.43 -14.03
N ILE A 163 4.53 -7.16 -15.26
CA ILE A 163 3.58 -6.08 -15.55
C ILE A 163 2.20 -6.35 -14.94
N LEU A 164 1.69 -7.59 -15.01
CA LEU A 164 0.42 -7.91 -14.37
C LEU A 164 0.55 -8.03 -12.85
N ARG A 165 1.71 -8.48 -12.34
CA ARG A 165 1.98 -8.43 -10.90
C ARG A 165 1.91 -7.00 -10.35
N LEU A 166 2.33 -6.00 -11.12
CA LEU A 166 2.11 -4.60 -10.73
C LEU A 166 0.64 -4.22 -10.61
N LEU A 167 -0.23 -4.72 -11.49
CA LEU A 167 -1.67 -4.50 -11.35
C LEU A 167 -2.23 -5.22 -10.12
N GLN A 168 -1.71 -6.41 -9.82
CA GLN A 168 -2.04 -7.17 -8.62
C GLN A 168 -1.62 -6.41 -7.36
N ASP A 169 -0.34 -6.03 -7.23
CA ASP A 169 0.17 -5.31 -6.06
C ASP A 169 -0.63 -4.00 -5.84
N LEU A 170 -1.04 -3.35 -6.93
CA LEU A 170 -1.89 -2.16 -6.88
C LEU A 170 -3.30 -2.47 -6.37
N ALA A 171 -3.92 -3.57 -6.83
CA ALA A 171 -5.24 -4.01 -6.39
C ALA A 171 -5.25 -4.47 -4.93
N GLU A 172 -4.17 -5.10 -4.47
CA GLU A 172 -3.95 -5.49 -3.07
C GLU A 172 -3.68 -4.27 -2.17
N GLY A 173 -3.34 -3.12 -2.76
CA GLY A 173 -2.90 -1.94 -2.03
C GLY A 173 -1.49 -2.10 -1.43
N SER A 174 -0.71 -3.07 -1.90
CA SER A 174 0.67 -3.29 -1.48
C SER A 174 1.61 -2.29 -2.15
N VAL A 175 1.69 -1.10 -1.57
CA VAL A 175 2.50 0.02 -2.07
C VAL A 175 3.99 -0.32 -2.15
N VAL A 176 4.50 -1.16 -1.22
CA VAL A 176 5.90 -1.61 -1.20
C VAL A 176 6.16 -2.61 -2.32
N ALA A 177 5.34 -3.66 -2.45
CA ALA A 177 5.48 -4.64 -3.53
C ALA A 177 5.38 -3.97 -4.89
N PHE A 178 4.41 -3.05 -5.06
CA PHE A 178 4.25 -2.27 -6.28
C PHE A 178 5.52 -1.49 -6.63
N ARG A 179 6.15 -0.81 -5.66
CA ARG A 179 7.43 -0.13 -5.89
C ARG A 179 8.53 -1.09 -6.30
N GLN A 180 8.69 -2.20 -5.57
CA GLN A 180 9.71 -3.21 -5.88
C GLN A 180 9.49 -3.81 -7.27
N GLY A 181 8.25 -4.02 -7.68
CA GLY A 181 7.87 -4.43 -9.02
C GLY A 181 8.29 -3.41 -10.07
N LEU A 182 8.07 -2.10 -9.84
CA LEU A 182 8.48 -1.05 -10.77
C LEU A 182 10.01 -1.01 -10.91
N GLU A 183 10.73 -1.20 -9.80
CA GLU A 183 12.18 -1.32 -9.78
C GLU A 183 12.69 -2.53 -10.57
N ALA A 184 12.09 -3.70 -10.33
CA ALA A 184 12.46 -4.94 -11.02
C ALA A 184 12.19 -4.84 -12.52
N LEU A 185 11.02 -4.35 -12.90
CA LEU A 185 10.66 -4.14 -14.30
C LEU A 185 11.57 -3.11 -14.95
N GLY A 186 11.85 -1.99 -14.29
CA GLY A 186 12.77 -0.97 -14.80
C GLY A 186 14.16 -1.55 -15.09
N ARG A 187 14.69 -2.40 -14.21
CA ARG A 187 15.96 -3.10 -14.42
C ARG A 187 15.89 -4.09 -15.59
N ALA A 188 14.81 -4.88 -15.69
CA ALA A 188 14.63 -5.87 -16.75
C ALA A 188 14.55 -5.22 -18.13
N LEU A 189 13.92 -4.05 -18.23
CA LEU A 189 13.74 -3.34 -19.51
C LEU A 189 14.93 -2.48 -19.90
N ALA A 190 15.80 -2.09 -18.96
CA ALA A 190 16.89 -1.13 -19.20
C ALA A 190 17.92 -1.56 -20.26
N SER A 191 18.10 -2.87 -20.48
CA SER A 191 19.05 -3.40 -21.46
C SER A 191 18.41 -3.76 -22.81
N ILE A 192 17.11 -3.50 -23.00
CA ILE A 192 16.37 -3.94 -24.18
C ILE A 192 16.24 -2.77 -25.17
N PRO A 193 16.77 -2.90 -26.40
CA PRO A 193 16.65 -1.86 -27.42
C PRO A 193 15.19 -1.49 -27.72
N GLY A 194 14.89 -0.19 -27.74
CA GLY A 194 13.54 0.33 -28.00
C GLY A 194 12.64 0.46 -26.78
N LEU A 195 13.11 0.08 -25.58
CA LEU A 195 12.39 0.21 -24.31
C LEU A 195 13.02 1.23 -23.34
N GLU A 196 13.99 2.02 -23.82
CA GLU A 196 14.77 2.97 -23.01
C GLU A 196 13.87 4.02 -22.35
N GLU A 197 12.89 4.55 -23.08
CA GLU A 197 11.91 5.52 -22.55
C GLU A 197 11.12 4.95 -21.37
N ILE A 198 10.68 3.68 -21.48
CA ILE A 198 9.90 3.01 -20.43
C ILE A 198 10.79 2.74 -19.21
N ALA A 199 11.99 2.21 -19.42
CA ALA A 199 12.94 1.94 -18.35
C ALA A 199 13.33 3.22 -17.58
N ASP A 200 13.52 4.33 -18.30
CA ASP A 200 13.79 5.63 -17.69
C ASP A 200 12.60 6.16 -16.89
N LEU A 201 11.37 6.05 -17.39
CA LEU A 201 10.17 6.44 -16.64
C LEU A 201 10.02 5.63 -15.35
N LEU A 202 10.21 4.30 -15.41
CA LEU A 202 10.18 3.41 -14.24
C LEU A 202 11.27 3.77 -13.23
N ARG A 203 12.49 4.06 -13.70
CA ARG A 203 13.59 4.49 -12.83
C ARG A 203 13.29 5.83 -12.16
N LEU A 204 12.78 6.81 -12.89
CA LEU A 204 12.40 8.13 -12.35
C LEU A 204 11.28 8.00 -11.32
N LEU A 205 10.27 7.18 -11.63
CA LEU A 205 9.20 6.82 -10.70
C LEU A 205 9.76 6.31 -9.38
N VAL A 206 10.75 5.41 -9.40
CA VAL A 206 11.35 4.87 -8.18
C VAL A 206 12.25 5.87 -7.46
N GLN A 207 13.11 6.58 -8.19
CA GLN A 207 14.20 7.36 -7.59
C GLN A 207 13.77 8.74 -7.11
N GLN A 208 12.76 9.37 -7.75
CA GLN A 208 12.26 10.70 -7.38
C GLN A 208 10.96 10.61 -6.56
N SER A 209 10.81 9.53 -5.77
CA SER A 209 9.52 8.94 -5.41
C SER A 209 8.85 9.38 -4.12
N ALA A 210 9.53 10.13 -3.24
CA ALA A 210 9.04 10.36 -1.88
C ALA A 210 7.61 10.95 -1.85
N GLU A 211 7.29 11.82 -2.80
CA GLU A 211 6.01 12.55 -2.80
C GLU A 211 4.81 11.73 -3.33
N TRP A 212 5.00 10.90 -4.36
CA TRP A 212 3.92 10.08 -4.92
C TRP A 212 3.75 8.78 -4.14
N MET A 213 4.84 8.20 -3.62
CA MET A 213 4.78 7.05 -2.71
C MET A 213 4.03 7.43 -1.44
N GLY A 214 4.34 8.59 -0.84
CA GLY A 214 3.58 9.12 0.29
C GLY A 214 2.10 9.29 -0.04
N ALA A 215 1.75 9.83 -1.20
CA ALA A 215 0.36 9.94 -1.63
C ALA A 215 -0.32 8.57 -1.84
N LEU A 216 0.41 7.58 -2.36
CA LEU A 216 -0.09 6.22 -2.57
C LEU A 216 -0.32 5.51 -1.23
N TYR A 217 0.57 5.69 -0.25
CA TYR A 217 0.37 5.20 1.13
C TYR A 217 -0.86 5.80 1.78
N GLU A 218 -1.14 7.09 1.56
CA GLU A 218 -2.37 7.70 2.05
C GLU A 218 -3.62 7.10 1.42
N MET A 219 -3.57 6.85 0.11
CA MET A 219 -4.66 6.26 -0.64
C MET A 219 -4.91 4.80 -0.26
N ALA A 220 -3.86 4.03 0.08
CA ALA A 220 -3.97 2.66 0.54
C ALA A 220 -4.74 2.53 1.88
N ARG A 221 -4.90 3.62 2.64
CA ARG A 221 -5.75 3.67 3.83
C ARG A 221 -7.25 3.75 3.51
N THR A 222 -7.58 4.03 2.24
CA THR A 222 -8.95 4.09 1.69
C THR A 222 -9.26 2.86 0.86
N GLU A 223 -10.53 2.60 0.59
CA GLU A 223 -10.94 1.50 -0.31
C GLU A 223 -10.77 1.86 -1.80
N VAL A 224 -10.48 3.12 -2.13
CA VAL A 224 -10.42 3.60 -3.53
C VAL A 224 -9.34 2.88 -4.33
N LEU A 225 -8.17 2.65 -3.73
CA LEU A 225 -7.05 2.00 -4.40
C LEU A 225 -7.40 0.56 -4.81
N LYS A 226 -7.99 -0.19 -3.88
CA LYS A 226 -8.45 -1.57 -4.08
C LYS A 226 -9.55 -1.64 -5.14
N VAL A 227 -10.57 -0.79 -5.03
CA VAL A 227 -11.70 -0.75 -6.00
C VAL A 227 -11.19 -0.40 -7.40
N LEU A 228 -10.26 0.54 -7.53
CA LEU A 228 -9.66 0.88 -8.81
C LEU A 228 -8.88 -0.30 -9.39
N GLY A 229 -7.96 -0.90 -8.64
CA GLY A 229 -7.15 -2.02 -9.12
C GLY A 229 -8.03 -3.19 -9.57
N ALA A 230 -9.04 -3.54 -8.76
CA ALA A 230 -10.03 -4.55 -9.12
C ALA A 230 -10.85 -4.19 -10.37
N THR A 231 -11.23 -2.92 -10.53
CA THR A 231 -11.95 -2.46 -11.73
C THR A 231 -11.09 -2.59 -12.98
N LEU A 232 -9.83 -2.17 -12.92
CA LEU A 232 -8.90 -2.28 -14.04
C LEU A 232 -8.64 -3.74 -14.41
N LEU A 233 -8.40 -4.60 -13.42
CA LEU A 233 -8.19 -6.03 -13.64
C LEU A 233 -9.45 -6.71 -14.19
N GLY A 234 -10.63 -6.41 -13.64
CA GLY A 234 -11.90 -6.95 -14.13
C GLY A 234 -12.17 -6.59 -15.58
N VAL A 235 -11.81 -5.37 -16.00
CA VAL A 235 -11.88 -4.95 -17.40
C VAL A 235 -10.92 -5.75 -18.27
N VAL A 236 -9.65 -5.94 -17.84
CA VAL A 236 -8.68 -6.78 -18.56
C VAL A 236 -9.18 -8.22 -18.69
N MET A 237 -9.79 -8.77 -17.65
CA MET A 237 -10.36 -10.13 -17.71
C MET A 237 -11.55 -10.27 -18.65
N ALA A 238 -12.32 -9.19 -18.82
CA ALA A 238 -13.43 -9.16 -19.75
C ALA A 238 -12.98 -8.97 -21.21
N THR A 239 -11.73 -8.58 -21.45
CA THR A 239 -11.19 -8.52 -22.81
C THR A 239 -10.83 -9.92 -23.29
N THR A 240 -11.55 -10.38 -24.31
CA THR A 240 -11.40 -11.74 -24.83
C THR A 240 -10.18 -11.88 -25.77
N PRO A 241 -9.66 -13.10 -25.97
CA PRO A 241 -8.58 -13.36 -26.91
C PRO A 241 -8.80 -12.80 -28.33
N ASN A 242 -10.00 -12.89 -28.88
CA ASN A 242 -10.33 -12.30 -30.20
C ASN A 242 -10.27 -10.76 -30.20
N PHE A 243 -10.60 -10.10 -29.07
CA PHE A 243 -10.38 -8.65 -28.93
C PHE A 243 -8.90 -8.29 -29.06
N TRP A 244 -8.03 -9.02 -28.36
CA TRP A 244 -6.59 -8.76 -28.42
C TRP A 244 -5.94 -9.17 -29.74
N ALA A 245 -6.43 -10.23 -30.39
CA ALA A 245 -6.01 -10.57 -31.75
C ALA A 245 -6.34 -9.46 -32.75
N GLU A 246 -7.54 -8.85 -32.66
CA GLU A 246 -7.89 -7.67 -33.45
C GLU A 246 -6.96 -6.49 -33.14
N MET A 247 -6.67 -6.24 -31.87
CA MET A 247 -5.75 -5.18 -31.45
C MET A 247 -4.35 -5.36 -32.04
N VAL A 248 -3.79 -6.56 -31.99
CA VAL A 248 -2.48 -6.87 -32.58
C VAL A 248 -2.52 -6.70 -34.11
N GLY A 249 -3.61 -7.14 -34.75
CA GLY A 249 -3.78 -7.07 -36.21
C GLY A 249 -4.01 -5.67 -36.78
N THR A 250 -4.62 -4.75 -36.02
CA THR A 250 -5.01 -3.42 -36.50
C THR A 250 -4.08 -2.29 -36.04
N ALA A 251 -3.45 -2.43 -34.86
CA ALA A 251 -2.77 -1.32 -34.22
C ALA A 251 -1.27 -1.23 -34.51
N GLY A 252 -0.65 -2.28 -35.06
CA GLY A 252 0.78 -2.33 -35.39
C GLY A 252 1.71 -2.16 -34.18
N GLY A 253 2.31 -3.25 -33.69
CA GLY A 253 3.36 -3.21 -32.65
C GLY A 253 2.89 -3.53 -31.21
N TYR A 254 3.74 -3.17 -30.24
CA TYR A 254 3.80 -3.44 -28.77
C TYR A 254 2.53 -3.34 -27.89
N LEU A 255 1.32 -3.34 -28.44
CA LEU A 255 0.22 -2.66 -27.77
C LEU A 255 -0.17 -3.23 -26.41
N ILE A 256 -0.18 -4.54 -26.18
CA ILE A 256 -0.81 -5.08 -24.96
C ILE A 256 -0.08 -4.66 -23.68
N PRO A 257 1.22 -4.96 -23.50
CA PRO A 257 1.92 -4.53 -22.31
C PRO A 257 2.15 -3.01 -22.27
N GLU A 258 2.28 -2.37 -23.44
CA GLU A 258 2.42 -0.91 -23.55
C GLU A 258 1.13 -0.18 -23.11
N ILE A 259 -0.05 -0.70 -23.45
CA ILE A 259 -1.36 -0.23 -22.98
C ILE A 259 -1.44 -0.38 -21.46
N ILE A 260 -1.11 -1.56 -20.93
CA ILE A 260 -1.19 -1.82 -19.49
C ILE A 260 -0.27 -0.86 -18.73
N LEU A 261 0.96 -0.68 -19.21
CA LEU A 261 1.90 0.31 -18.64
C LEU A 261 1.39 1.73 -18.77
N ALA A 262 0.78 2.10 -19.90
CA ALA A 262 0.17 3.41 -20.05
C ALA A 262 -1.00 3.61 -19.07
N ILE A 263 -1.81 2.60 -18.78
CA ILE A 263 -2.87 2.67 -17.77
C ILE A 263 -2.25 2.88 -16.37
N ILE A 264 -1.22 2.10 -16.03
CA ILE A 264 -0.47 2.25 -14.77
C ILE A 264 0.13 3.65 -14.67
N PHE A 265 0.75 4.16 -15.74
CA PHE A 265 1.36 5.49 -15.76
C PHE A 265 0.33 6.61 -15.70
N ALA A 266 -0.82 6.47 -16.35
CA ALA A 266 -1.93 7.41 -16.23
C ALA A 266 -2.41 7.49 -14.79
N PHE A 267 -2.50 6.35 -14.11
CA PHE A 267 -2.83 6.29 -12.69
C PHE A 267 -1.75 6.97 -11.82
N ILE A 268 -0.48 6.61 -12.00
CA ILE A 268 0.62 7.17 -11.20
C ILE A 268 0.76 8.69 -11.43
N ALA A 269 0.44 9.19 -12.62
CA ALA A 269 0.46 10.62 -12.93
C ALA A 269 -0.40 11.46 -11.95
N PHE A 270 -1.49 10.90 -11.41
CA PHE A 270 -2.32 11.60 -10.41
C PHE A 270 -1.61 11.82 -9.08
N PHE A 271 -0.80 10.86 -8.64
CA PHE A 271 -0.08 10.97 -7.36
C PHE A 271 1.19 11.81 -7.46
N THR A 272 1.66 12.08 -8.67
CA THR A 272 2.86 12.90 -8.93
C THR A 272 2.52 14.37 -9.17
N GLY A 273 1.39 14.68 -9.80
CA GLY A 273 1.00 16.06 -10.17
C GLY A 273 0.59 16.98 -9.01
N GLY A 274 0.24 16.43 -7.83
CA GLY A 274 -0.21 17.22 -6.67
C GLY A 274 0.88 17.58 -5.66
N THR A 275 2.09 17.05 -5.84
CA THR A 275 3.10 16.92 -4.79
C THR A 275 4.50 17.02 -5.40
N GLY A 276 4.81 18.14 -6.06
CA GLY A 276 6.16 18.43 -6.55
C GLY A 276 6.68 17.68 -7.78
N GLY A 277 6.05 16.58 -8.21
CA GLY A 277 6.45 15.77 -9.36
C GLY A 277 5.82 16.18 -10.72
N ALA A 278 5.59 17.47 -10.95
CA ALA A 278 4.85 17.95 -12.13
C ALA A 278 5.54 17.60 -13.46
N ALA A 279 6.87 17.55 -13.50
CA ALA A 279 7.63 17.17 -14.69
C ALA A 279 7.49 15.66 -14.99
N LEU A 280 7.64 14.80 -13.98
CA LEU A 280 7.37 13.37 -14.11
C LEU A 280 5.92 13.11 -14.55
N ALA A 281 4.94 13.77 -13.93
CA ALA A 281 3.53 13.67 -14.33
C ALA A 281 3.32 14.03 -15.81
N ALA A 282 4.01 15.06 -16.30
CA ALA A 282 3.97 15.46 -17.71
C ALA A 282 4.59 14.40 -18.62
N ARG A 283 5.73 13.80 -18.25
CA ARG A 283 6.37 12.73 -19.02
C ARG A 283 5.49 11.47 -19.10
N LEU A 284 4.91 11.06 -17.97
CA LEU A 284 3.93 9.97 -17.91
C LEU A 284 2.73 10.27 -18.83
N SER A 285 2.18 11.49 -18.74
CA SER A 285 1.08 11.94 -19.59
C SER A 285 1.44 11.94 -21.08
N VAL A 286 2.67 12.32 -21.44
CA VAL A 286 3.17 12.28 -22.83
C VAL A 286 3.23 10.84 -23.33
N PHE A 287 3.73 9.90 -22.53
CA PHE A 287 3.74 8.49 -22.87
C PHE A 287 2.32 7.96 -23.10
N VAL A 288 1.41 8.24 -22.16
CA VAL A 288 -0.02 7.90 -22.29
C VAL A 288 -0.62 8.48 -23.58
N GLY A 289 -0.30 9.73 -23.91
CA GLY A 289 -0.75 10.38 -25.14
C GLY A 289 -0.25 9.72 -26.43
N LYS A 290 0.98 9.20 -26.43
CA LYS A 290 1.53 8.43 -27.57
C LYS A 290 0.75 7.13 -27.76
N VAL A 291 0.49 6.38 -26.69
CA VAL A 291 -0.29 5.14 -26.74
C VAL A 291 -1.73 5.42 -27.18
N ALA A 292 -2.39 6.43 -26.60
CA ALA A 292 -3.72 6.86 -27.01
C ALA A 292 -3.78 7.25 -28.49
N THR A 293 -2.71 7.82 -29.04
CA THR A 293 -2.65 8.15 -30.48
C THR A 293 -2.58 6.90 -31.35
N LYS A 294 -1.77 5.89 -30.97
CA LYS A 294 -1.74 4.59 -31.66
C LYS A 294 -3.12 3.92 -31.65
N LEU A 295 -3.81 3.97 -30.52
CA LEU A 295 -5.14 3.36 -30.34
C LEU A 295 -6.23 3.93 -31.25
N ARG A 296 -6.13 5.21 -31.64
CA ARG A 296 -7.10 5.80 -32.59
C ARG A 296 -7.06 5.13 -33.96
N ALA A 297 -5.93 4.51 -34.33
CA ALA A 297 -5.80 3.76 -35.57
C ALA A 297 -6.35 2.32 -35.46
N ALA A 298 -6.59 1.81 -34.24
CA ALA A 298 -6.99 0.44 -33.96
C ALA A 298 -8.51 0.19 -34.00
N GLY A 299 -9.25 1.02 -34.75
CA GLY A 299 -10.67 0.80 -35.04
C GLY A 299 -11.57 0.68 -33.78
N PRO A 300 -12.60 -0.19 -33.81
CA PRO A 300 -13.51 -0.39 -32.69
C PRO A 300 -12.81 -0.88 -31.41
N ALA A 301 -11.87 -1.83 -31.50
CA ALA A 301 -11.14 -2.33 -30.33
C ALA A 301 -10.29 -1.23 -29.66
N GLY A 302 -9.63 -0.39 -30.48
CA GLY A 302 -8.93 0.80 -29.99
C GLY A 302 -9.83 1.79 -29.27
N ALA A 303 -11.06 1.99 -29.77
CA ALA A 303 -12.04 2.86 -29.14
C ALA A 303 -12.48 2.35 -27.75
N VAL A 304 -12.45 1.03 -27.51
CA VAL A 304 -12.73 0.44 -26.19
C VAL A 304 -11.62 0.79 -25.20
N ILE A 305 -10.35 0.63 -25.57
CA ILE A 305 -9.22 1.00 -24.69
C ILE A 305 -9.20 2.51 -24.43
N LEU A 306 -9.52 3.34 -25.43
CA LEU A 306 -9.62 4.79 -25.24
C LEU A 306 -10.70 5.19 -24.22
N ARG A 307 -11.77 4.42 -24.07
CA ARG A 307 -12.75 4.63 -22.99
C ARG A 307 -12.13 4.38 -21.62
N MET A 308 -11.23 3.40 -21.49
CA MET A 308 -10.50 3.16 -20.25
C MET A 308 -9.66 4.38 -19.87
N PHE A 309 -8.90 4.93 -20.81
CA PHE A 309 -8.13 6.17 -20.56
C PHE A 309 -9.03 7.35 -20.19
N GLY A 310 -10.19 7.50 -20.84
CA GLY A 310 -11.16 8.54 -20.51
C GLY A 310 -11.75 8.39 -19.10
N ALA A 311 -11.98 7.15 -18.64
CA ALA A 311 -12.46 6.91 -17.28
C ALA A 311 -11.40 7.18 -16.22
N VAL A 312 -10.16 6.77 -16.46
CA VAL A 312 -9.00 7.09 -15.61
C VAL A 312 -8.84 8.60 -15.49
N ASP A 313 -8.93 9.35 -16.60
CA ASP A 313 -8.89 10.82 -16.61
C ASP A 313 -10.08 11.44 -15.84
N ALA A 314 -11.28 10.91 -16.00
CA ALA A 314 -12.50 11.41 -15.33
C ALA A 314 -12.43 11.33 -13.80
N VAL A 315 -11.79 10.28 -13.25
CA VAL A 315 -11.58 10.15 -11.80
C VAL A 315 -10.35 10.92 -11.33
N GLY A 316 -9.39 11.21 -12.21
CA GLY A 316 -8.10 11.82 -11.87
C GLY A 316 -8.19 13.10 -11.04
N GLY A 317 -9.08 14.02 -11.41
CA GLY A 317 -9.30 15.26 -10.65
C GLY A 317 -9.81 15.02 -9.22
N LYS A 318 -10.66 14.00 -9.04
CA LYS A 318 -11.17 13.58 -7.73
C LYS A 318 -10.08 12.88 -6.92
N MET A 319 -9.26 12.04 -7.55
CA MET A 319 -8.10 11.40 -6.92
C MET A 319 -7.11 12.43 -6.35
N VAL A 320 -6.76 13.45 -7.13
CA VAL A 320 -5.89 14.55 -6.65
C VAL A 320 -6.53 15.30 -5.49
N SER A 321 -7.84 15.52 -5.54
CA SER A 321 -8.59 16.19 -4.47
C SER A 321 -8.64 15.34 -3.20
N LEU A 322 -8.77 14.02 -3.35
CA LEU A 322 -8.79 13.05 -2.24
C LEU A 322 -7.42 12.99 -1.58
N VAL A 323 -6.33 12.88 -2.33
CA VAL A 323 -4.96 12.95 -1.80
C VAL A 323 -4.75 14.25 -1.01
N LYS A 324 -5.22 15.39 -1.51
CA LYS A 324 -5.13 16.68 -0.79
C LYS A 324 -5.97 16.69 0.48
N ALA A 325 -7.13 16.03 0.49
CA ALA A 325 -7.98 15.91 1.68
C ALA A 325 -7.34 14.97 2.72
N LEU A 326 -6.84 13.80 2.31
CA LEU A 326 -6.08 12.87 3.16
C LEU A 326 -4.87 13.57 3.79
N LYS A 327 -4.10 14.33 2.99
CA LYS A 327 -2.97 15.14 3.49
C LYS A 327 -3.36 16.28 4.44
N ARG A 328 -4.63 16.72 4.45
CA ARG A 328 -5.15 17.68 5.44
C ARG A 328 -5.74 17.00 6.66
N ASN A 329 -6.06 15.71 6.56
CA ASN A 329 -6.58 14.90 7.65
C ASN A 329 -5.48 14.23 8.48
N ILE A 330 -4.21 14.58 8.23
CA ILE A 330 -3.08 14.06 8.99
C ILE A 330 -3.13 14.66 10.38
N ALA A 331 -3.37 13.81 11.37
CA ALA A 331 -3.24 14.12 12.79
C ALA A 331 -2.19 13.17 13.36
N GLU A 332 -1.03 13.71 13.69
CA GLU A 332 0.08 12.97 14.30
C GLU A 332 0.59 13.78 15.48
N GLU A 333 0.93 13.11 16.57
CA GLU A 333 1.42 13.71 17.80
C GLU A 333 2.79 13.11 18.14
N ALA A 334 3.73 13.96 18.54
CA ALA A 334 4.99 13.53 19.14
C ALA A 334 5.25 14.33 20.42
N LYS A 335 5.69 13.62 21.46
CA LYS A 335 6.16 14.25 22.70
C LYS A 335 7.67 14.35 22.67
N GLY A 336 8.20 15.38 23.32
CA GLY A 336 9.63 15.61 23.41
C GLY A 336 9.96 16.65 24.46
N SER A 337 11.16 17.21 24.36
CA SER A 337 11.66 18.22 25.30
C SER A 337 12.16 19.45 24.57
N THR A 338 12.13 20.61 25.24
CA THR A 338 12.71 21.82 24.68
C THR A 338 14.21 21.67 24.39
N ASN A 339 14.65 22.21 23.25
CA ASN A 339 16.02 22.14 22.70
C ASN A 339 16.42 20.79 22.08
N GLU A 340 15.49 19.82 22.02
CA GLU A 340 15.67 18.56 21.29
C GLU A 340 14.97 18.60 19.94
N VAL A 341 15.39 17.69 19.04
CA VAL A 341 14.65 17.41 17.81
C VAL A 341 13.43 16.56 18.16
N ILE A 342 12.24 16.99 17.76
CA ILE A 342 10.99 16.22 17.94
C ILE A 342 10.55 15.73 16.57
N ASP A 343 10.69 14.43 16.33
CA ASP A 343 10.27 13.79 15.09
C ASP A 343 8.77 13.47 15.15
N ILE A 344 7.95 14.21 14.40
CA ILE A 344 6.56 13.80 14.18
C ILE A 344 6.55 12.79 13.03
N ARG A 345 6.41 11.50 13.37
CA ARG A 345 6.33 10.43 12.39
C ARG A 345 4.89 10.02 12.18
N ARG A 346 4.58 9.66 10.94
CA ARG A 346 3.31 9.04 10.59
C ARG A 346 3.52 7.54 10.56
N PRO A 347 2.95 6.77 11.51
CA PRO A 347 3.09 5.31 11.51
C PRO A 347 2.48 4.76 10.22
N ILE A 348 3.14 3.78 9.61
CA ILE A 348 2.58 3.06 8.45
C ILE A 348 1.43 2.21 8.99
N VAL A 349 0.21 2.73 8.97
CA VAL A 349 -0.97 1.97 9.38
C VAL A 349 -1.25 0.96 8.27
N ARG A 350 -0.75 -0.26 8.44
CA ARG A 350 -1.15 -1.42 7.64
C ARG A 350 -2.38 -2.00 8.32
N LYS A 351 -3.56 -1.79 7.72
CA LYS A 351 -4.74 -2.59 8.07
C LYS A 351 -4.48 -4.00 7.57
N SER A 352 -4.85 -5.02 8.34
CA SER A 352 -4.91 -6.39 7.84
C SER A 352 -5.66 -6.39 6.50
N SER A 353 -5.19 -7.15 5.53
CA SER A 353 -5.86 -7.34 4.23
C SER A 353 -7.25 -7.98 4.36
N LEU A 354 -7.56 -8.53 5.54
CA LEU A 354 -8.82 -9.18 5.87
C LEU A 354 -10.03 -8.26 5.75
N SER A 355 -11.08 -8.77 5.11
CA SER A 355 -12.39 -8.13 5.06
C SER A 355 -12.99 -7.99 6.48
N PRO A 356 -13.85 -6.98 6.74
CA PRO A 356 -14.59 -6.88 8.00
C PRO A 356 -15.43 -8.13 8.29
N GLU A 357 -15.97 -8.77 7.26
CA GLU A 357 -16.74 -10.01 7.35
C GLU A 357 -15.84 -11.18 7.79
N LYS A 358 -14.67 -11.36 7.18
CA LYS A 358 -13.73 -12.42 7.56
C LYS A 358 -13.16 -12.19 8.95
N THR A 359 -12.86 -10.95 9.28
CA THR A 359 -12.43 -10.54 10.63
C THR A 359 -13.49 -10.93 11.65
N LYS A 360 -14.75 -10.60 11.38
CA LYS A 360 -15.88 -10.97 12.24
C LYS A 360 -16.06 -12.48 12.35
N GLU A 361 -16.00 -13.22 11.24
CA GLU A 361 -16.10 -14.68 11.22
C GLU A 361 -15.06 -15.34 12.15
N ILE A 362 -13.82 -14.86 12.09
CA ILE A 362 -12.73 -15.37 12.94
C ILE A 362 -12.95 -14.99 14.40
N LEU A 363 -13.38 -13.76 14.69
CA LEU A 363 -13.64 -13.30 16.05
C LEU A 363 -14.85 -14.00 16.70
N ASP A 364 -15.88 -14.31 15.90
CA ASP A 364 -17.06 -15.09 16.32
C ASP A 364 -16.72 -16.58 16.53
N THR A 365 -15.58 -17.05 16.00
CA THR A 365 -15.07 -18.40 16.26
C THR A 365 -14.46 -18.48 17.67
N PRO A 366 -14.88 -19.44 18.52
CA PRO A 366 -14.37 -19.56 19.88
C PRO A 366 -12.85 -19.72 19.95
N LYS A 367 -12.22 -19.05 20.92
CA LYS A 367 -10.79 -19.22 21.24
C LYS A 367 -10.47 -20.70 21.48
N GLY A 368 -9.41 -21.18 20.85
CA GLY A 368 -9.01 -22.60 20.79
C GLY A 368 -9.42 -23.30 19.49
N SER A 369 -10.39 -22.75 18.77
CA SER A 369 -10.88 -23.26 17.49
C SER A 369 -10.74 -22.25 16.35
N ARG A 370 -10.10 -21.10 16.58
CA ARG A 370 -9.89 -20.09 15.54
C ARG A 370 -8.99 -20.68 14.44
N PRO A 371 -9.25 -20.37 13.17
CA PRO A 371 -8.51 -20.96 12.06
C PRO A 371 -7.04 -20.53 12.07
N ASP A 372 -6.18 -21.36 11.48
CA ASP A 372 -4.76 -21.04 11.30
C ASP A 372 -4.59 -19.86 10.33
N PRO A 373 -3.65 -18.92 10.56
CA PRO A 373 -3.40 -17.80 9.65
C PRO A 373 -3.20 -18.19 8.19
N SER A 374 -2.60 -19.35 7.90
CA SER A 374 -2.39 -19.81 6.52
C SER A 374 -3.69 -20.15 5.77
N THR A 375 -4.82 -20.20 6.47
CA THR A 375 -6.15 -20.42 5.87
C THR A 375 -6.84 -19.13 5.42
N TYR A 376 -6.33 -17.97 5.84
CA TYR A 376 -6.92 -16.66 5.53
C TYR A 376 -5.90 -15.58 5.15
N MET A 377 -4.59 -15.88 5.21
CA MET A 377 -3.50 -15.07 4.68
C MET A 377 -2.69 -15.90 3.69
N SER A 378 -2.29 -15.28 2.59
CA SER A 378 -1.34 -15.87 1.66
C SER A 378 0.05 -15.98 2.28
N GLN A 379 0.87 -16.90 1.76
CA GLN A 379 2.25 -17.04 2.23
C GLN A 379 3.06 -15.75 2.03
N ALA A 380 2.80 -15.01 0.95
CA ALA A 380 3.47 -13.73 0.69
C ALA A 380 3.13 -12.67 1.75
N GLU A 381 1.87 -12.60 2.19
CA GLU A 381 1.47 -11.69 3.27
C GLU A 381 2.08 -12.09 4.62
N ILE A 382 2.16 -13.40 4.90
CA ILE A 382 2.81 -13.92 6.09
C ILE A 382 4.30 -13.56 6.08
N ASP A 383 5.00 -13.85 4.98
CA ASP A 383 6.42 -13.58 4.83
C ASP A 383 6.71 -12.06 4.91
N GLU A 384 5.90 -11.23 4.24
CA GLU A 384 6.02 -9.77 4.31
C GLU A 384 5.80 -9.27 5.73
N HIS A 385 4.81 -9.81 6.44
CA HIS A 385 4.54 -9.41 7.81
C HIS A 385 5.69 -9.76 8.74
N LEU A 386 6.21 -11.00 8.64
CA LEU A 386 7.29 -11.50 9.48
C LEU A 386 8.64 -10.84 9.18
N ALA A 387 8.87 -10.36 7.95
CA ALA A 387 10.06 -9.58 7.60
C ALA A 387 10.22 -8.28 8.41
N GLN A 388 9.15 -7.78 9.03
CA GLN A 388 9.22 -6.62 9.94
C GLN A 388 10.01 -6.94 11.22
N PHE A 389 10.21 -8.22 11.54
CA PHE A 389 10.93 -8.70 12.71
C PHE A 389 12.39 -9.08 12.41
N ASP A 390 12.87 -8.90 11.17
CA ASP A 390 14.23 -9.27 10.73
C ASP A 390 15.33 -8.58 11.55
N ASP A 391 15.04 -7.39 12.12
CA ASP A 391 15.97 -6.64 12.98
C ASP A 391 15.85 -7.00 14.49
N GLY A 392 15.05 -8.01 14.82
CA GLY A 392 14.77 -8.46 16.17
C GLY A 392 13.37 -8.09 16.66
N ALA A 393 13.01 -8.62 17.82
CA ALA A 393 11.70 -8.47 18.42
C ALA A 393 11.79 -8.07 19.89
N VAL A 394 10.78 -7.37 20.38
CA VAL A 394 10.66 -6.98 21.78
C VAL A 394 9.42 -7.59 22.41
N ARG A 395 9.58 -8.05 23.66
CA ARG A 395 8.50 -8.55 24.50
C ARG A 395 8.52 -7.87 25.86
N PHE A 396 7.35 -7.60 26.42
CA PHE A 396 7.21 -7.25 27.83
C PHE A 396 7.10 -8.55 28.65
N ALA A 397 8.20 -8.95 29.28
CA ALA A 397 8.32 -10.19 30.03
C ALA A 397 8.13 -9.95 31.54
N ASP A 398 7.50 -10.89 32.21
CA ASP A 398 7.30 -10.86 33.67
C ASP A 398 8.64 -11.08 34.38
N VAL A 399 9.04 -10.13 35.24
CA VAL A 399 10.37 -10.13 35.88
C VAL A 399 10.56 -11.34 36.78
N GLU A 400 9.54 -11.73 37.56
CA GLU A 400 9.61 -12.91 38.43
C GLU A 400 9.83 -14.18 37.60
N SER A 401 9.16 -14.30 36.46
CA SER A 401 9.31 -15.44 35.55
C SER A 401 10.71 -15.51 34.94
N MET A 402 11.28 -14.37 34.55
CA MET A 402 12.66 -14.31 34.05
C MET A 402 13.68 -14.72 35.12
N GLU A 403 13.55 -14.19 36.34
CA GLU A 403 14.47 -14.51 37.45
C GLU A 403 14.37 -15.98 37.90
N LYS A 404 13.16 -16.53 37.93
CA LYS A 404 12.89 -17.85 38.48
C LYS A 404 13.09 -18.99 37.47
N TYR A 405 12.73 -18.75 36.21
CA TYR A 405 12.70 -19.78 35.18
C TYR A 405 13.65 -19.50 34.01
N GLY A 406 14.27 -18.32 33.95
CA GLY A 406 15.21 -17.98 32.87
C GLY A 406 14.55 -17.89 31.50
N THR A 407 13.27 -17.53 31.44
CA THR A 407 12.52 -17.41 30.18
C THR A 407 11.74 -16.10 30.12
N ALA A 408 11.66 -15.52 28.92
CA ALA A 408 10.88 -14.32 28.64
C ALA A 408 9.37 -14.60 28.38
N GLY A 409 8.95 -15.88 28.34
CA GLY A 409 7.55 -16.21 28.15
C GLY A 409 7.23 -17.71 27.99
N PRO A 410 5.94 -18.06 27.84
CA PRO A 410 5.54 -19.41 27.44
C PRO A 410 5.67 -19.58 25.91
N PRO A 411 5.50 -20.81 25.39
CA PRO A 411 5.20 -21.04 23.97
C PRO A 411 4.02 -20.18 23.48
N GLY A 412 4.14 -19.63 22.28
CA GLY A 412 3.16 -18.70 21.70
C GLY A 412 3.10 -17.35 22.41
N GLY A 413 4.23 -16.86 22.90
CA GLY A 413 4.34 -15.53 23.50
C GLY A 413 4.33 -14.44 22.44
N PHE A 414 3.50 -13.42 22.64
CA PHE A 414 3.41 -12.25 21.77
C PHE A 414 4.67 -11.37 21.79
N VAL A 415 5.06 -10.88 20.62
CA VAL A 415 6.20 -10.00 20.39
C VAL A 415 5.83 -8.90 19.40
N MET A 416 6.52 -7.78 19.49
CA MET A 416 6.45 -6.68 18.51
C MET A 416 7.82 -6.47 17.84
N PRO A 417 7.89 -5.84 16.65
CA PRO A 417 9.16 -5.51 16.03
C PRO A 417 10.00 -4.61 16.94
N LYS A 418 11.32 -4.84 16.96
CA LYS A 418 12.27 -3.98 17.69
C LYS A 418 12.16 -2.51 17.26
N SER A 419 12.08 -2.26 15.95
CA SER A 419 11.96 -0.93 15.37
C SER A 419 10.71 -0.18 15.87
N GLU A 420 9.58 -0.89 16.01
CA GLU A 420 8.33 -0.32 16.55
C GLU A 420 8.42 -0.03 18.05
N PHE A 421 9.10 -0.89 18.81
CA PHE A 421 9.35 -0.64 20.23
C PHE A 421 10.27 0.58 20.45
N GLU A 422 11.38 0.67 19.71
CA GLU A 422 12.30 1.81 19.75
C GLU A 422 11.58 3.11 19.37
N GLN A 423 10.69 3.04 18.37
CA GLN A 423 9.83 4.15 17.98
C GLN A 423 8.90 4.57 19.12
N MET A 424 8.24 3.62 19.76
CA MET A 424 7.31 3.89 20.86
C MET A 424 8.02 4.52 22.05
N LEU A 425 9.22 4.03 22.38
CA LEU A 425 10.04 4.57 23.46
C LEU A 425 10.47 6.01 23.17
N SER A 426 10.87 6.30 21.92
CA SER A 426 11.18 7.64 21.46
C SER A 426 9.97 8.57 21.56
N ASP A 427 8.80 8.16 21.06
CA ASP A 427 7.56 8.95 21.09
C ASP A 427 7.08 9.25 22.52
N ALA A 428 7.30 8.30 23.43
CA ALA A 428 6.95 8.45 24.83
C ALA A 428 7.91 9.39 25.58
N GLY A 429 9.03 9.79 24.96
CA GLY A 429 10.09 10.57 25.61
C GLY A 429 10.64 9.86 26.86
N GLY A 430 10.69 8.53 26.84
CA GLY A 430 11.04 7.70 27.99
C GLY A 430 9.93 7.54 29.05
N ASN A 431 8.74 8.12 28.87
CA ASN A 431 7.65 8.00 29.83
C ASN A 431 6.90 6.66 29.69
N LEU A 432 7.23 5.72 30.56
CA LEU A 432 6.60 4.40 30.65
C LEU A 432 5.07 4.42 30.83
N GLY A 433 4.50 5.45 31.47
CA GLY A 433 3.04 5.58 31.61
C GLY A 433 2.34 5.90 30.28
N VAL A 434 3.01 6.61 29.37
CA VAL A 434 2.50 6.85 28.00
C VAL A 434 2.63 5.58 27.16
N MET A 435 3.65 4.76 27.40
CA MET A 435 3.77 3.45 26.76
C MET A 435 2.69 2.48 27.23
N GLU A 436 2.36 2.45 28.53
CA GLU A 436 1.28 1.62 29.09
C GLU A 436 -0.04 1.89 28.35
N GLU A 437 -0.39 3.16 28.12
CA GLU A 437 -1.59 3.56 27.36
C GLU A 437 -1.54 3.09 25.90
N LYS A 438 -0.41 3.28 25.20
CA LYS A 438 -0.23 2.86 23.80
C LYS A 438 -0.28 1.34 23.61
N LEU A 439 0.20 0.58 24.59
CA LEU A 439 0.26 -0.88 24.58
C LEU A 439 -1.02 -1.53 25.13
N GLY A 440 -1.96 -0.74 25.65
CA GLY A 440 -3.20 -1.26 26.25
C GLY A 440 -2.98 -1.94 27.60
N PHE A 441 -1.93 -1.58 28.34
CA PHE A 441 -1.70 -2.04 29.71
C PHE A 441 -2.45 -1.18 30.73
N ASP A 442 -2.84 -1.78 31.86
CA ASP A 442 -3.36 -0.99 32.99
C ASP A 442 -2.25 -0.09 33.55
N PRO A 443 -2.57 1.16 33.97
CA PRO A 443 -1.60 2.06 34.57
C PRO A 443 -0.83 1.41 35.73
N GLY A 444 0.50 1.50 35.72
CA GLY A 444 1.36 0.87 36.73
C GLY A 444 2.01 -0.46 36.31
N HIS A 445 1.64 -1.03 35.15
CA HIS A 445 2.16 -2.33 34.71
C HIS A 445 3.66 -2.33 34.35
N LEU A 446 4.14 -1.30 33.67
CA LEU A 446 5.54 -1.12 33.28
C LEU A 446 6.29 -0.31 34.35
N THR A 447 5.67 0.75 34.86
CA THR A 447 6.25 1.61 35.91
C THR A 447 6.37 0.94 37.28
N GLY A 448 5.55 -0.08 37.55
CA GLY A 448 5.59 -0.86 38.79
C GLY A 448 6.65 -1.96 38.84
N GLY A 449 7.42 -2.18 37.76
CA GLY A 449 8.52 -3.13 37.71
C GLY A 449 8.12 -4.61 37.63
N LYS A 450 6.83 -4.90 37.39
CA LYS A 450 6.34 -6.28 37.21
C LYS A 450 6.73 -6.86 35.86
N TYR A 451 6.66 -6.03 34.81
CA TYR A 451 7.06 -6.40 33.45
C TYR A 451 8.21 -5.53 32.99
N GLN A 452 9.16 -6.14 32.31
CA GLN A 452 10.31 -5.47 31.72
C GLN A 452 10.38 -5.81 30.22
N PRO A 453 10.64 -4.82 29.35
CA PRO A 453 10.90 -5.10 27.95
C PRO A 453 12.23 -5.86 27.81
N VAL A 454 12.20 -6.91 27.00
CA VAL A 454 13.37 -7.69 26.62
C VAL A 454 13.50 -7.70 25.11
N LEU A 455 14.73 -7.57 24.63
CA LEU A 455 15.10 -7.75 23.24
C LEU A 455 15.40 -9.22 22.98
N ILE A 456 14.88 -9.73 21.88
CA ILE A 456 15.22 -11.02 21.29
C ILE A 456 15.83 -10.71 19.93
N GLU A 457 17.07 -11.13 19.71
CA GLU A 457 17.73 -10.96 18.42
C GLU A 457 17.12 -11.92 17.40
N ALA A 458 17.09 -11.53 16.13
CA ALA A 458 16.43 -12.33 15.08
C ALA A 458 17.01 -13.75 14.94
N GLU A 459 18.30 -13.92 15.26
CA GLU A 459 18.99 -15.21 15.27
C GLU A 459 18.52 -16.16 16.39
N ASP A 460 17.92 -15.62 17.45
CA ASP A 460 17.40 -16.37 18.60
C ASP A 460 15.91 -16.72 18.46
N PHE A 461 15.26 -16.32 17.36
CA PHE A 461 13.85 -16.62 17.13
C PHE A 461 13.59 -18.13 17.02
N ASN A 462 12.69 -18.60 17.88
CA ASN A 462 12.16 -19.96 17.82
C ASN A 462 10.68 -19.93 17.43
N GLY A 463 10.38 -20.34 16.20
CA GLY A 463 9.01 -20.52 15.73
C GLY A 463 8.19 -19.23 15.57
N ILE A 464 8.82 -18.12 15.18
CA ILE A 464 8.10 -16.86 14.92
C ILE A 464 7.03 -17.05 13.83
N ARG A 465 5.81 -16.61 14.12
CA ARG A 465 4.63 -16.83 13.27
C ARG A 465 3.54 -15.79 13.56
N ILE A 466 2.58 -15.67 12.64
CA ILE A 466 1.39 -14.84 12.84
C ILE A 466 0.54 -15.41 13.99
N PRO A 467 0.02 -14.57 14.91
CA PRO A 467 -0.89 -15.05 15.95
C PRO A 467 -2.20 -15.55 15.34
N SER A 468 -2.65 -16.73 15.77
CA SER A 468 -3.93 -17.32 15.39
C SER A 468 -5.10 -16.83 16.26
N GLY A 469 -4.77 -16.21 17.40
CA GLY A 469 -5.74 -15.82 18.43
C GLY A 469 -6.11 -16.98 19.37
N ASN A 470 -5.50 -18.16 19.20
CA ASN A 470 -5.64 -19.30 20.10
C ASN A 470 -4.58 -19.28 21.22
N GLU A 471 -3.59 -18.41 21.14
CA GLU A 471 -2.48 -18.34 22.08
C GLU A 471 -2.95 -17.92 23.49
N GLY A 472 -2.21 -18.35 24.52
CA GLY A 472 -2.57 -18.08 25.92
C GLY A 472 -2.80 -16.60 26.20
N GLY A 473 -1.96 -15.73 25.60
CA GLY A 473 -2.03 -14.27 25.75
C GLY A 473 -3.10 -13.55 24.94
N ALA A 474 -3.78 -14.21 23.99
CA ALA A 474 -4.79 -13.55 23.16
C ALA A 474 -6.02 -13.15 24.00
N ASN A 475 -6.42 -11.88 23.94
CA ASN A 475 -7.55 -11.31 24.68
C ASN A 475 -8.64 -10.76 23.73
N ASP A 476 -9.62 -10.04 24.25
CA ASP A 476 -10.74 -9.48 23.46
C ASP A 476 -10.31 -8.34 22.51
N PHE A 477 -9.08 -7.84 22.64
CA PHE A 477 -8.48 -6.83 21.76
C PHE A 477 -7.63 -7.43 20.64
N TRP A 478 -7.37 -8.74 20.67
CA TRP A 478 -6.68 -9.41 19.58
C TRP A 478 -7.49 -9.34 18.29
N LEU A 479 -6.81 -9.07 17.17
CA LEU A 479 -7.38 -9.08 15.83
C LEU A 479 -6.63 -10.08 14.94
N PRO A 480 -7.33 -10.75 14.00
CA PRO A 480 -6.66 -11.58 13.00
C PRO A 480 -5.84 -10.72 12.03
N GLY A 481 -4.81 -11.33 11.43
CA GLY A 481 -3.98 -10.68 10.41
C GLY A 481 -2.64 -10.13 10.90
N GLY A 482 -2.27 -10.36 12.16
CA GLY A 482 -0.95 -10.04 12.69
C GLY A 482 -0.77 -8.59 13.15
N TYR A 483 -1.85 -7.80 13.27
CA TYR A 483 -1.76 -6.43 13.78
C TYR A 483 -2.61 -6.27 15.03
N THR A 484 -2.14 -5.46 15.97
CA THR A 484 -2.94 -5.06 17.13
C THR A 484 -4.11 -4.17 16.70
N SER A 485 -5.08 -3.95 17.59
CA SER A 485 -6.17 -2.98 17.35
C SER A 485 -5.68 -1.54 17.14
N GLY A 486 -4.46 -1.22 17.60
CA GLY A 486 -3.75 0.03 17.34
C GLY A 486 -2.99 0.06 16.00
N GLY A 487 -3.00 -1.03 15.23
CA GLY A 487 -2.33 -1.13 13.93
C GLY A 487 -0.82 -1.42 14.00
N MET A 488 -0.30 -1.83 15.17
CA MET A 488 1.10 -2.23 15.31
C MET A 488 1.29 -3.68 14.86
N PRO A 489 2.36 -4.01 14.12
CA PRO A 489 2.68 -5.39 13.79
C PRO A 489 2.93 -6.23 15.05
N GLU A 490 2.41 -7.44 15.06
CA GLU A 490 2.49 -8.39 16.15
C GLU A 490 2.75 -9.79 15.59
N ALA A 491 3.58 -10.55 16.30
CA ALA A 491 3.85 -11.95 16.03
C ALA A 491 3.82 -12.74 17.34
N VAL A 492 3.84 -14.07 17.23
CA VAL A 492 4.05 -14.97 18.38
C VAL A 492 5.25 -15.87 18.12
N MET A 493 5.98 -16.21 19.17
CA MET A 493 7.09 -17.15 19.11
C MET A 493 7.17 -18.00 20.38
N ASP A 494 7.97 -19.05 20.35
CA ASP A 494 8.12 -19.98 21.47
C ASP A 494 9.39 -19.65 22.28
N PHE A 495 9.24 -19.43 23.58
CA PHE A 495 10.31 -18.91 24.45
C PHE A 495 11.08 -19.99 25.23
N ASP A 496 10.93 -21.25 24.85
CA ASP A 496 11.71 -22.34 25.45
C ASP A 496 13.14 -22.30 24.90
N GLY A 497 14.12 -22.10 25.79
CA GLY A 497 15.54 -22.02 25.44
C GLY A 497 15.95 -20.83 24.57
N VAL A 498 15.13 -19.78 24.51
CA VAL A 498 15.42 -18.55 23.74
C VAL A 498 16.20 -17.57 24.60
N ASP A 499 17.34 -17.10 24.09
CA ASP A 499 18.12 -16.05 24.71
C ASP A 499 17.43 -14.69 24.56
N PHE A 500 17.59 -13.83 25.57
CA PHE A 500 16.99 -12.50 25.59
C PHE A 500 17.85 -11.52 26.39
N THR A 501 17.79 -10.25 26.02
CA THR A 501 18.51 -9.16 26.69
C THR A 501 17.51 -8.20 27.33
N PRO A 502 17.52 -8.03 28.67
CA PRO A 502 16.70 -7.01 29.32
C PRO A 502 17.05 -5.61 28.82
N ILE A 503 16.03 -4.87 28.38
CA ILE A 503 16.18 -3.47 28.00
C ILE A 503 16.06 -2.64 29.27
N ILE A 504 17.09 -1.83 29.56
CA ILE A 504 17.07 -0.87 30.67
C ILE A 504 16.49 0.42 30.11
N LEU A 505 15.35 0.83 30.67
CA LEU A 505 14.68 2.08 30.34
C LEU A 505 15.03 3.07 31.46
N ASP A 506 15.93 4.01 31.16
CA ASP A 506 16.43 5.05 32.08
C ASP A 506 15.47 6.25 32.20
#